data_AF-A0A6L5XZY8-F1
#
_entry.id   AF-A0A6L5XZY8-F1
#
_cell.length_a   1.000
_cell.length_b   1.000
_cell.length_c   1.000
_cell.angle_alpha   90.00
_cell.angle_beta   90.00
_cell.angle_gamma   90.00
#
_symmetry.space_group_name_H-M   'P 1'
#
loop_
_entity.id
_entity.type
_entity.pdbx_description
1 polymer ?
#
loop_
_entity_poly.entity_id
_entity_poly.type
_entity_poly.pdbx_seq_one_letter_code
_entity_poly.pdbx_strand_id
1 'polypeptide(L)' 'MVEIYLKNNVFYELDATVEHVRALLEDNFIKEDTFLPFQFEDGLKAYIKKSEIVAFNETD' A
#
# COMPACT_ATOMS: atom_id res chain seq x y z
N MET A 1 -12.03 -1.00 2.71
CA MET A 1 -11.01 -0.67 1.69
C MET A 1 -9.77 -0.14 2.40
N VAL A 2 -8.61 -0.02 1.76
CA VAL A 2 -7.43 0.61 2.39
C VAL A 2 -6.97 1.81 1.58
N GLU A 3 -6.85 2.93 2.28
CA GLU A 3 -6.18 4.11 1.76
C GLU A 3 -4.71 4.09 2.18
N ILE A 4 -3.80 4.26 1.22
CA ILE A 4 -2.36 4.41 1.47
C ILE A 4 -1.91 5.82 1.10
N TYR A 5 -1.06 6.41 1.94
CA TYR A 5 -0.53 7.75 1.76
C TYR A 5 0.94 7.68 1.37
N LEU A 6 1.31 8.45 0.35
CA LEU A 6 2.67 8.55 -0.17
C LEU A 6 3.34 9.86 0.27
N LYS A 7 4.68 9.86 0.30
CA LYS A 7 5.52 11.03 0.69
C LYS A 7 5.21 12.33 -0.05
N ASN A 8 4.65 12.26 -1.25
CA ASN A 8 4.33 13.39 -2.11
C ASN A 8 2.91 13.95 -1.91
N ASN A 9 2.27 13.65 -0.77
CA ASN A 9 0.87 14.00 -0.46
C ASN A 9 -0.15 13.43 -1.47
N VAL A 10 0.21 12.33 -2.15
CA VAL A 10 -0.72 11.54 -2.97
C VAL A 10 -1.22 10.38 -2.12
N PHE A 11 -2.49 10.03 -2.29
CA PHE A 11 -3.05 8.81 -1.72
C PHE A 11 -3.66 7.93 -2.82
N TYR A 12 -3.80 6.65 -2.50
CA TYR A 12 -4.48 5.67 -3.34
C TYR A 12 -5.42 4.81 -2.51
N GLU A 13 -6.57 4.49 -3.09
CA GLU A 13 -7.54 3.54 -2.55
C GLU A 13 -7.29 2.16 -3.16
N LEU A 14 -7.04 1.17 -2.31
CA LEU A 14 -6.67 -0.18 -2.70
C LEU A 14 -7.74 -1.19 -2.31
N ASP A 15 -8.01 -2.12 -3.20
CA ASP A 15 -8.79 -3.33 -2.94
C ASP A 15 -7.93 -4.32 -2.13
N ALA A 16 -7.78 -4.03 -0.84
CA ALA A 16 -7.02 -4.82 0.12
C ALA A 16 -7.61 -4.63 1.54
N THR A 17 -7.19 -5.49 2.48
CA THR A 17 -7.48 -5.30 3.92
C THR A 17 -6.32 -4.63 4.63
N VAL A 18 -6.61 -3.95 5.75
CA VAL A 18 -5.59 -3.25 6.55
C VAL A 18 -4.53 -4.22 7.09
N GLU A 19 -4.93 -5.45 7.44
CA GLU A 19 -4.02 -6.50 7.90
C GLU A 19 -3.08 -6.97 6.79
N HIS A 20 -3.57 -7.06 5.56
CA HIS A 20 -2.76 -7.44 4.41
C HIS A 20 -1.69 -6.37 4.12
N VAL A 21 -2.08 -5.11 4.09
CA VAL A 21 -1.15 -3.99 3.86
C VAL A 21 -0.13 -3.90 5.01
N ARG A 22 -0.59 -4.02 6.26
CA ARG A 22 0.31 -4.06 7.43
C ARG A 22 1.32 -5.20 7.34
N ALA A 23 0.90 -6.41 6.98
CA ALA A 23 1.79 -7.57 6.88
C ALA A 23 2.90 -7.34 5.85
N LEU A 24 2.59 -6.74 4.69
CA LEU A 24 3.59 -6.42 3.67
C LEU A 24 4.59 -5.34 4.11
N LEU A 25 4.09 -4.31 4.82
CA LEU A 25 4.91 -3.19 5.27
C LEU A 25 5.78 -3.55 6.49
N GLU A 26 5.31 -4.40 7.39
CA GLU A 26 6.07 -4.85 8.57
C GLU A 26 6.99 -6.04 8.28
N ASP A 27 6.89 -6.67 7.10
CA ASP A 27 7.76 -7.78 6.71
C ASP A 27 9.22 -7.30 6.54
N ASN A 28 10.08 -7.72 7.47
CA ASN A 28 11.51 -7.42 7.49
C ASN A 28 12.31 -8.12 6.38
N PHE A 29 11.77 -9.14 5.72
CA PHE A 29 12.38 -9.76 4.54
C PHE A 29 12.13 -8.94 3.27
N ILE A 30 11.04 -8.17 3.24
CA ILE A 30 10.75 -7.23 2.16
C ILE A 30 11.56 -5.96 2.40
N LYS A 31 12.59 -5.77 1.57
CA LYS A 31 13.44 -4.58 1.62
C LYS A 31 12.64 -3.32 1.32
N GLU A 32 13.04 -2.22 1.92
CA GLU A 32 12.45 -0.87 1.73
C GLU A 32 12.39 -0.41 0.25
N ASP A 33 13.31 -0.89 -0.59
CA ASP A 33 13.36 -0.56 -2.01
C ASP A 33 12.49 -1.46 -2.91
N THR A 34 11.82 -2.45 -2.33
CA THR A 34 10.93 -3.38 -3.03
C THR A 34 9.63 -2.71 -3.46
N PHE A 35 9.17 -3.06 -4.66
CA PHE A 35 7.84 -2.70 -5.15
C PHE A 35 6.80 -3.71 -4.67
N LEU A 36 5.79 -3.22 -3.96
CA LEU A 36 4.65 -3.99 -3.48
C LEU A 36 3.53 -3.97 -4.54
N PRO A 37 2.99 -5.13 -4.92
CA PRO A 37 1.86 -5.20 -5.83
C PRO A 37 0.57 -4.89 -5.08
N PHE A 38 -0.24 -3.98 -5.62
CA PHE A 38 -1.58 -3.69 -5.16
C PHE A 38 -2.56 -3.65 -6.33
N GLN A 39 -3.85 -3.80 -6.02
CA GLN A 39 -4.94 -3.70 -6.98
C GLN A 39 -5.87 -2.57 -6.54
N PHE A 40 -6.29 -1.74 -7.50
CA PHE A 40 -7.31 -0.70 -7.30
C PHE A 40 -8.71 -1.30 -7.48
N GLU A 41 -9.76 -0.56 -7.08
CA GLU A 41 -11.15 -1.01 -7.20
C GLU A 41 -11.58 -1.32 -8.64
N ASP A 42 -11.02 -0.61 -9.62
CA ASP A 42 -11.30 -0.83 -11.05
C ASP A 42 -10.58 -2.06 -11.64
N GLY A 43 -9.85 -2.81 -10.80
CA GLY A 43 -9.09 -3.99 -11.19
C GLY A 43 -7.72 -3.68 -11.80
N LEU A 44 -7.34 -2.40 -11.93
CA LEU A 44 -6.00 -2.02 -12.34
C LEU A 44 -4.98 -2.41 -11.26
N LYS A 45 -3.77 -2.75 -11.70
CA LYS A 45 -2.67 -3.13 -10.81
C LYS A 45 -1.65 -2.02 -10.72
N ALA A 46 -1.23 -1.70 -9.51
CA ALA A 46 -0.12 -0.81 -9.24
C ALA A 46 1.02 -1.53 -8.52
N TYR A 47 2.21 -1.01 -8.73
CA TYR A 47 3.42 -1.42 -8.03
C TYR A 47 3.97 -0.20 -7.31
N ILE A 48 3.89 -0.21 -5.99
CA ILE A 48 4.23 0.95 -5.16
C ILE A 48 5.44 0.60 -4.31
N LYS A 49 6.45 1.46 -4.33
CA LYS A 49 7.67 1.24 -3.56
C LYS A 49 7.37 1.32 -2.07
N LYS A 50 7.76 0.30 -1.30
CA LYS A 50 7.48 0.19 0.14
C LYS A 50 7.87 1.46 0.91
N SER A 51 9.09 1.93 0.68
CA SER A 51 9.62 3.14 1.32
C SER A 51 8.90 4.44 0.97
N GLU A 52 8.02 4.48 -0.03
CA GLU A 52 7.23 5.68 -0.37
C GLU A 52 5.94 5.80 0.44
N ILE A 53 5.49 4.72 1.08
CA ILE A 53 4.27 4.68 1.90
C ILE A 53 4.59 5.23 3.29
N VAL A 54 3.87 6.26 3.72
CA VAL A 54 4.08 6.95 5.00
C VAL A 54 2.98 6.68 6.02
N ALA A 55 1.78 6.35 5.56
CA ALA A 55 0.64 5.99 6.39
C ALA A 55 -0.34 5.14 5.59
N PHE A 56 -1.21 4.43 6.30
CA PHE A 56 -2.34 3.71 5.73
C PHE A 56 -3.45 3.57 6.77
N ASN A 57 -4.71 3.58 6.33
CA ASN A 57 -5.86 3.35 7.19
C ASN A 57 -6.95 2.60 6.44
N GLU A 58 -7.79 1.91 7.21
CA GLU A 58 -9.03 1.38 6.72
C GLU A 58 -10.00 2.51 6.39
N THR A 59 -10.76 2.33 5.33
CA THR A 59 -11.85 3.21 4.89
C THR A 59 -13.13 2.39 4.70
N ASP A 60 -14.26 3.01 5.05
CA ASP A 60 -15.62 2.45 4.96
C ASP A 60 -16.04 2.16 3.52
#